data_AF-A0A7J6TBT2-F1
#
_entry.id   AF-A0A7J6TBT2-F1
#
_cell.length_a   1.000
_cell.length_b   1.000
_cell.length_c   1.000
_cell.angle_alpha   90.00
_cell.angle_beta   90.00
_cell.angle_gamma   90.00
#
_symmetry.space_group_name_H-M   'P 1'
#
loop_
_entity.id
_entity.type
_entity.pdbx_description
1 polymer ?
#
loop_
_entity_poly.entity_id
_entity_poly.type
_entity_poly.pdbx_seq_one_letter_code
_entity_poly.pdbx_strand_id
1 'polypeptide(L)'
;GTIFAQGLVHVLAHRVFGPEVKFFALRNIPWLCRTVSLGRECEIVGPKSSIECAVINLTPQWVHDTIQPLFAVRWAGRSEPTIQVMEDFCPIVFNPANQIIHPATYWGLFRKWQPGENLKGESRPRAWLYRDMDELSGQILEALDEELQDIKTAFFGATGHASCLQVLRLRDRLLLQYGDQIEDKSTLARMVGTNQAYSMARTPVIETDGGVAPNPTHRVVVDDIGWGLCVLVSIGERLGVATTVMKMMIEWHQRMMGKEFLVNEKLCGRDCAELVLLEKEDPLELVATVPPPMRYSRRRHQRSPGSTVEANTTL
;
A
#
# COMPACT_ATOMS: atom_id res chain seq x y z
N GLY A 1 2.96 -8.06 12.29
CA GLY A 1 2.35 -6.89 11.65
C GLY A 1 3.33 -6.26 10.69
N THR A 2 2.93 -5.22 9.97
CA THR A 2 3.80 -4.47 9.04
C THR A 2 3.84 -2.97 9.38
N ILE A 3 4.99 -2.36 9.13
CA ILE A 3 5.25 -0.92 9.30
C ILE A 3 5.36 -0.36 7.89
N PHE A 4 4.32 0.33 7.43
CA PHE A 4 4.02 0.64 6.01
C PHE A 4 3.33 -0.53 5.29
N ALA A 5 2.00 -0.57 5.44
CA ALA A 5 1.12 -1.48 4.74
C ALA A 5 0.71 -0.91 3.39
N GLN A 6 0.61 -1.76 2.38
CA GLN A 6 0.16 -1.44 1.04
C GLN A 6 -0.49 -2.69 0.42
N GLY A 7 -1.41 -2.48 -0.52
CA GLY A 7 -2.09 -3.56 -1.21
C GLY A 7 -2.86 -4.48 -0.26
N LEU A 8 -2.94 -5.76 -0.63
CA LEU A 8 -3.70 -6.78 0.10
C LEU A 8 -2.85 -7.55 1.14
N VAL A 9 -1.96 -6.85 1.86
CA VAL A 9 -1.05 -7.50 2.84
C VAL A 9 -1.80 -8.26 3.94
N HIS A 10 -3.00 -7.81 4.31
CA HIS A 10 -3.85 -8.50 5.28
C HIS A 10 -4.44 -9.79 4.74
N VAL A 11 -4.78 -9.83 3.45
CA VAL A 11 -5.19 -11.05 2.76
C VAL A 11 -4.03 -12.04 2.70
N LEU A 12 -2.81 -11.57 2.39
CA LEU A 12 -1.61 -12.43 2.45
C LEU A 12 -1.43 -13.02 3.85
N ALA A 13 -1.46 -12.17 4.89
CA ALA A 13 -1.32 -12.63 6.26
C ALA A 13 -2.38 -13.69 6.63
N HIS A 14 -3.63 -13.46 6.23
CA HIS A 14 -4.71 -14.41 6.44
C HIS A 14 -4.52 -15.74 5.68
N ARG A 15 -4.14 -15.69 4.39
CA ARG A 15 -3.90 -16.90 3.58
C ARG A 15 -2.72 -17.72 4.09
N VAL A 16 -1.65 -17.07 4.55
CA VAL A 16 -0.42 -17.74 5.01
C VAL A 16 -0.55 -18.29 6.43
N PHE A 17 -1.09 -17.48 7.36
CA PHE A 17 -1.12 -17.82 8.78
C PHE A 17 -2.48 -18.33 9.27
N GLY A 18 -3.50 -18.27 8.42
CA GLY A 18 -4.87 -18.68 8.74
C GLY A 18 -5.69 -17.61 9.45
N PRO A 19 -6.99 -17.89 9.69
CA PRO A 19 -7.96 -16.91 10.16
C PRO A 19 -7.76 -16.46 11.62
N GLU A 20 -6.96 -17.17 12.41
CA GLU A 20 -6.64 -16.85 13.81
C GLU A 20 -5.44 -15.90 13.94
N VAL A 21 -4.83 -15.49 12.82
CA VAL A 21 -3.66 -14.61 12.85
C VAL A 21 -3.98 -13.31 13.58
N LYS A 22 -3.08 -12.91 14.48
CA LYS A 22 -3.08 -11.57 15.09
C LYS A 22 -2.17 -10.68 14.26
N PHE A 23 -2.74 -9.71 13.58
CA PHE A 23 -2.00 -8.88 12.63
C PHE A 23 -2.33 -7.41 12.82
N PHE A 24 -1.33 -6.55 12.69
CA PHE A 24 -1.49 -5.10 12.64
C PHE A 24 -0.80 -4.57 11.40
N ALA A 25 -1.31 -3.48 10.83
CA ALA A 25 -0.82 -2.89 9.61
C ALA A 25 -0.86 -1.37 9.74
N LEU A 26 0.31 -0.73 9.85
CA LEU A 26 0.38 0.73 9.87
C LEU A 26 0.21 1.28 8.46
N ARG A 27 -0.71 2.22 8.27
CA ARG A 27 -0.98 2.82 6.95
C ARG A 27 0.24 3.53 6.36
N ASN A 28 1.09 4.11 7.21
CA ASN A 28 2.30 4.79 6.80
C ASN A 28 3.48 4.40 7.71
N ILE A 29 4.68 4.96 7.45
CA ILE A 29 5.78 4.91 8.41
C ILE A 29 5.51 5.88 9.59
N PRO A 30 5.87 5.49 10.84
CA PRO A 30 5.68 6.29 12.06
C PRO A 30 6.60 7.51 12.12
N TRP A 31 7.79 7.42 11.52
CA TRP A 31 8.74 8.52 11.44
C TRP A 31 9.45 8.51 10.09
N LEU A 32 9.89 9.70 9.67
CA LEU A 32 10.91 9.79 8.64
C LEU A 32 12.28 9.61 9.31
N CYS A 33 13.04 8.60 8.90
CA CYS A 33 14.38 8.38 9.40
C CYS A 33 15.41 8.33 8.26
N ARG A 34 16.65 8.68 8.59
CA ARG A 34 17.79 8.57 7.70
C ARG A 34 18.85 7.70 8.35
N THR A 35 19.43 6.79 7.57
CA THR A 35 20.62 6.06 8.01
C THR A 35 21.81 7.02 8.06
N VAL A 36 22.45 7.11 9.22
CA VAL A 36 23.71 7.86 9.41
C VAL A 36 24.88 6.89 9.27
N SER A 37 24.80 5.74 9.93
CA SER A 37 25.78 4.65 9.85
C SER A 37 25.05 3.31 9.81
N LEU A 38 25.24 2.54 8.74
CA LEU A 38 24.53 1.28 8.52
C LEU A 38 24.76 0.31 9.69
N GLY A 39 23.67 -0.22 10.26
CA GLY A 39 23.70 -1.16 11.37
C GLY A 39 24.08 -0.56 12.73
N ARG A 40 24.32 0.76 12.82
CA ARG A 40 24.78 1.43 14.04
C ARG A 40 23.95 2.65 14.42
N GLU A 41 23.64 3.53 13.47
CA GLU A 41 23.09 4.86 13.77
C GLU A 41 22.08 5.30 12.71
N CYS A 42 20.94 5.80 13.19
CA CYS A 42 19.94 6.48 12.37
C CYS A 42 19.45 7.75 13.06
N GLU A 43 19.10 8.74 12.24
CA GLU A 43 18.49 9.98 12.68
C GLU A 43 16.99 9.93 12.41
N ILE A 44 16.17 10.26 13.42
CA ILE A 44 14.74 10.53 13.21
C ILE A 44 14.61 12.00 12.84
N VAL A 45 14.22 12.27 11.59
CA VAL A 45 14.11 13.63 11.04
C VAL A 45 12.89 14.35 11.61
N GLY A 46 11.82 13.61 11.88
CA GLY A 46 10.64 14.15 12.57
C GLY A 46 9.56 13.09 12.79
N PRO A 47 8.85 13.13 13.93
CA PRO A 47 7.71 12.25 14.17
C PRO A 47 6.47 12.76 13.45
N LYS A 48 5.53 11.85 13.17
CA LYS A 48 4.15 12.22 12.89
C LYS A 48 3.39 12.38 14.20
N SER A 49 2.43 13.29 14.27
CA SER A 49 1.58 13.44 15.47
C SER A 49 0.66 12.24 15.68
N SER A 50 0.13 11.68 14.60
CA SER A 50 -0.66 10.45 14.60
C SER A 50 -0.38 9.57 13.39
N ILE A 51 -0.72 8.29 13.52
CA ILE A 51 -0.74 7.33 12.43
C ILE A 51 -1.92 6.38 12.56
N GLU A 52 -2.39 5.87 11.44
CA GLU A 52 -3.50 4.94 11.39
C GLU A 52 -3.02 3.48 11.33
N CYS A 53 -3.76 2.58 11.95
CA CYS A 53 -3.46 1.16 12.05
C CYS A 53 -4.72 0.31 11.80
N ALA A 54 -4.68 -0.60 10.84
CA ALA A 54 -5.71 -1.63 10.67
C ALA A 54 -5.25 -2.93 11.35
N VAL A 55 -6.20 -3.75 11.82
CA VAL A 55 -5.90 -4.96 12.58
C VAL A 55 -6.74 -6.18 12.19
N ILE A 56 -6.19 -7.37 12.42
CA ILE A 56 -6.88 -8.66 12.39
C ILE A 56 -6.77 -9.26 13.80
N ASN A 57 -7.90 -9.66 14.39
CA ASN A 57 -8.00 -10.33 15.69
C ASN A 57 -7.27 -9.61 16.86
N LEU A 58 -7.18 -8.28 16.80
CA LEU A 58 -6.65 -7.44 17.87
C LEU A 58 -7.69 -6.38 18.25
N THR A 59 -7.66 -5.95 19.51
CA THR A 59 -8.51 -4.86 19.99
C THR A 59 -7.76 -3.52 19.89
N PRO A 60 -8.46 -2.39 19.76
CA PRO A 60 -7.83 -1.08 19.84
C PRO A 60 -7.01 -0.88 21.12
N GLN A 61 -7.55 -1.32 22.26
CA GLN A 61 -6.85 -1.26 23.55
C GLN A 61 -5.49 -1.99 23.51
N TRP A 62 -5.44 -3.18 22.93
CA TRP A 62 -4.18 -3.92 22.80
C TRP A 62 -3.16 -3.19 21.93
N VAL A 63 -3.61 -2.54 20.84
CA VAL A 63 -2.74 -1.71 19.98
C VAL A 63 -2.17 -0.53 20.77
N HIS A 64 -2.99 0.17 21.54
CA HIS A 64 -2.53 1.30 22.36
C HIS A 64 -1.56 0.87 23.47
N ASP A 65 -1.82 -0.27 24.11
CA ASP A 65 -1.00 -0.73 25.24
C ASP A 65 0.30 -1.41 24.80
N THR A 66 0.30 -2.07 23.63
CA THR A 66 1.41 -2.94 23.20
C THR A 66 2.18 -2.38 22.01
N ILE A 67 1.48 -1.82 21.01
CA ILE A 67 2.10 -1.42 19.74
C ILE A 67 2.54 0.04 19.76
N GLN A 68 1.67 0.95 20.23
CA GLN A 68 2.00 2.39 20.28
C GLN A 68 3.28 2.70 21.05
N PRO A 69 3.58 2.08 22.21
CA PRO A 69 4.81 2.37 22.95
C PRO A 69 6.08 2.03 22.19
N LEU A 70 6.03 1.09 21.23
CA LEU A 70 7.17 0.72 20.40
C LEU A 70 7.54 1.81 19.40
N PHE A 71 6.59 2.67 19.04
CA PHE A 71 6.78 3.75 18.08
C PHE A 71 6.79 5.15 18.72
N ALA A 72 6.55 5.24 20.02
CA ALA A 72 6.46 6.52 20.70
C ALA A 72 7.85 7.13 20.92
N VAL A 73 8.09 8.31 20.34
CA VAL A 73 9.29 9.11 20.57
C VAL A 73 8.88 10.38 21.31
N ARG A 74 9.68 10.78 22.32
CA ARG A 74 9.49 12.05 22.99
C ARG A 74 9.99 13.19 22.10
N TRP A 75 9.08 14.04 21.65
CA TRP A 75 9.37 15.19 20.79
C TRP A 75 8.58 16.41 21.25
N ALA A 76 9.26 17.54 21.45
CA ALA A 76 8.64 18.80 21.90
C ALA A 76 7.68 18.64 23.11
N GLY A 77 8.03 17.77 24.06
CA GLY A 77 7.23 17.51 25.27
C GLY A 77 6.03 16.56 25.06
N ARG A 78 5.85 16.00 23.85
CA ARG A 78 4.80 15.03 23.52
C ARG A 78 5.40 13.67 23.21
N SER A 79 4.58 12.62 23.32
CA SER A 79 4.94 11.25 22.98
C SER A 79 4.19 10.87 21.69
N GLU A 80 4.90 10.85 20.56
CA GLU A 80 4.31 10.78 19.23
C GLU A 80 5.03 9.74 18.33
N PRO A 81 4.35 9.13 17.34
CA PRO A 81 2.93 9.27 17.01
C PRO A 81 2.00 8.57 18.01
N THR A 82 0.79 9.10 18.14
CA THR A 82 -0.36 8.32 18.63
C THR A 82 -0.88 7.40 17.52
N ILE A 83 -1.38 6.22 17.85
CA ILE A 83 -1.95 5.29 16.88
C ILE A 83 -3.47 5.39 16.94
N GLN A 84 -4.12 5.59 15.79
CA GLN A 84 -5.57 5.52 15.62
C GLN A 84 -5.92 4.21 14.93
N VAL A 85 -6.76 3.38 15.55
CA VAL A 85 -7.17 2.13 14.94
C VAL A 85 -8.30 2.39 13.94
N MET A 86 -8.10 1.92 12.73
CA MET A 86 -9.01 2.06 11.60
C MET A 86 -10.16 1.06 11.71
N GLU A 87 -11.28 1.37 11.07
CA GLU A 87 -12.42 0.46 10.97
C GLU A 87 -12.06 -0.81 10.18
N ASP A 88 -11.36 -0.64 9.06
CA ASP A 88 -10.98 -1.72 8.16
C ASP A 88 -9.72 -1.36 7.32
N PHE A 89 -9.38 -2.20 6.35
CA PHE A 89 -8.18 -2.05 5.51
C PHE A 89 -8.38 -1.15 4.28
N CYS A 90 -9.59 -0.66 3.99
CA CYS A 90 -9.84 0.12 2.76
C CYS A 90 -8.92 1.33 2.60
N PRO A 91 -8.64 2.17 3.62
CA PRO A 91 -7.78 3.34 3.43
C PRO A 91 -6.29 2.99 3.27
N ILE A 92 -5.90 1.74 3.55
CA ILE A 92 -4.57 1.19 3.21
C ILE A 92 -4.56 0.79 1.74
N VAL A 93 -5.53 -0.04 1.31
CA VAL A 93 -5.59 -0.57 -0.06
C VAL A 93 -5.75 0.56 -1.08
N PHE A 94 -6.66 1.49 -0.83
CA PHE A 94 -7.01 2.54 -1.79
C PHE A 94 -6.22 3.84 -1.62
N ASN A 95 -5.07 3.84 -0.93
CA ASN A 95 -4.32 5.05 -0.60
C ASN A 95 -3.72 5.80 -1.82
N PRO A 96 -4.17 7.01 -2.22
CA PRO A 96 -3.65 7.73 -3.39
C PRO A 96 -2.34 8.43 -3.03
N ALA A 97 -1.28 7.63 -2.94
CA ALA A 97 0.04 8.08 -2.50
C ALA A 97 1.09 7.46 -3.42
N ASN A 98 2.08 6.79 -2.83
CA ASN A 98 3.17 6.12 -3.52
C ASN A 98 2.68 5.25 -4.69
N GLN A 99 1.59 4.50 -4.51
CA GLN A 99 1.06 3.60 -5.54
C GLN A 99 0.61 4.25 -6.85
N ILE A 100 0.37 5.57 -6.90
CA ILE A 100 0.09 6.29 -8.16
C ILE A 100 1.14 7.36 -8.46
N ILE A 101 1.71 8.02 -7.43
CA ILE A 101 2.72 9.08 -7.61
C ILE A 101 4.02 8.47 -8.15
N HIS A 102 4.50 7.36 -7.59
CA HIS A 102 5.78 6.78 -8.04
C HIS A 102 5.70 6.28 -9.48
N PRO A 103 4.67 5.50 -9.89
CA PRO A 103 4.55 5.09 -11.28
C PRO A 103 4.50 6.26 -12.26
N ALA A 104 3.68 7.29 -12.00
CA ALA A 104 3.59 8.45 -12.89
C ALA A 104 4.91 9.23 -12.96
N THR A 105 5.56 9.44 -11.81
CA THR A 105 6.86 10.14 -11.75
C THR A 105 7.94 9.38 -12.49
N TYR A 106 8.06 8.08 -12.21
CA TYR A 106 9.11 7.25 -12.77
C TYR A 106 8.93 7.08 -14.27
N TRP A 107 7.71 6.83 -14.72
CA TRP A 107 7.36 6.88 -16.14
C TRP A 107 7.72 8.24 -16.74
N GLY A 108 7.38 9.34 -16.09
CA GLY A 108 7.72 10.69 -16.54
C GLY A 108 9.21 10.85 -16.85
N LEU A 109 10.06 10.47 -15.89
CA LEU A 109 11.51 10.59 -16.01
C LEU A 109 12.09 9.68 -17.09
N PHE A 110 11.55 8.47 -17.26
CA PHE A 110 12.20 7.42 -18.04
C PHE A 110 11.40 6.97 -19.27
N ARG A 111 10.24 7.55 -19.61
CA ARG A 111 9.38 7.09 -20.72
C ARG A 111 10.04 6.99 -22.09
N LYS A 112 11.15 7.70 -22.30
CA LYS A 112 11.94 7.68 -23.55
C LYS A 112 13.10 6.67 -23.52
N TRP A 113 13.34 6.02 -22.39
CA TRP A 113 14.36 5.00 -22.23
C TRP A 113 13.97 3.71 -22.94
N GLN A 114 14.98 2.96 -23.40
CA GLN A 114 14.82 1.66 -24.04
C GLN A 114 15.63 0.59 -23.30
N PRO A 115 15.12 -0.65 -23.21
CA PRO A 115 15.84 -1.76 -22.58
C PRO A 115 17.27 -1.93 -23.11
N GLY A 116 18.24 -1.99 -22.19
CA GLY A 116 19.65 -2.16 -22.52
C GLY A 116 20.40 -0.88 -22.92
N GLU A 117 19.73 0.27 -22.97
CA GLU A 117 20.37 1.57 -23.25
C GLU A 117 20.60 2.40 -21.97
N ASN A 118 21.52 3.36 -22.05
CA ASN A 118 21.58 4.48 -21.11
C ASN A 118 20.64 5.61 -21.56
N LEU A 119 20.29 6.51 -20.64
CA LEU A 119 19.58 7.73 -20.97
C LEU A 119 20.40 8.60 -21.94
N LYS A 120 19.85 8.82 -23.13
CA LYS A 120 20.50 9.59 -24.20
C LYS A 120 20.72 11.04 -23.76
N GLY A 121 21.97 11.50 -23.83
CA GLY A 121 22.34 12.87 -23.50
C GLY A 121 22.42 13.19 -22.01
N GLU A 122 22.26 12.19 -21.13
CA GLU A 122 22.39 12.36 -19.68
C GLU A 122 23.61 11.59 -19.16
N SER A 123 24.62 12.33 -18.71
CA SER A 123 25.79 11.76 -18.03
C SER A 123 25.53 11.46 -16.54
N ARG A 124 24.44 12.00 -15.98
CA ARG A 124 23.99 11.86 -14.60
C ARG A 124 22.45 11.94 -14.57
N PRO A 125 21.75 11.21 -13.70
CA PRO A 125 20.29 11.32 -13.62
C PRO A 125 19.88 12.73 -13.22
N ARG A 126 18.61 13.09 -13.48
CA ARG A 126 17.94 14.08 -12.63
C ARG A 126 18.15 13.70 -11.17
N ALA A 127 18.77 14.60 -10.41
CA ALA A 127 19.14 14.33 -9.01
C ALA A 127 17.93 14.05 -8.12
N TRP A 128 16.75 14.56 -8.50
CA TRP A 128 15.56 14.58 -7.66
C TRP A 128 14.38 13.92 -8.35
N LEU A 129 13.68 13.05 -7.60
CA LEU A 129 12.61 12.21 -8.12
C LEU A 129 11.40 13.06 -8.53
N TYR A 130 10.95 13.97 -7.66
CA TYR A 130 9.68 14.67 -7.85
C TYR A 130 9.80 16.07 -8.46
N ARG A 131 10.95 16.73 -8.31
CA ARG A 131 11.12 18.13 -8.71
C ARG A 131 10.90 18.31 -10.21
N ASP A 132 10.23 19.41 -10.56
CA ASP A 132 9.94 19.77 -11.94
C ASP A 132 9.26 18.63 -12.72
N MET A 133 8.30 17.96 -12.06
CA MET A 133 7.40 17.00 -12.71
C MET A 133 6.76 17.69 -13.92
N ASP A 134 6.85 17.04 -15.09
CA ASP A 134 6.28 17.60 -16.31
C ASP A 134 4.76 17.41 -16.37
N GLU A 135 4.05 18.30 -17.08
CA GLU A 135 2.59 18.30 -17.13
C GLU A 135 1.99 17.02 -17.68
N LEU A 136 2.68 16.33 -18.61
CA LEU A 136 2.18 15.04 -19.12
C LEU A 136 2.16 14.00 -18.00
N SER A 137 3.20 13.95 -17.17
CA SER A 137 3.24 13.08 -15.99
C SER A 137 2.17 13.47 -14.97
N GLY A 138 1.90 14.77 -14.81
CA GLY A 138 0.78 15.27 -14.00
C GLY A 138 -0.59 14.81 -14.50
N GLN A 139 -0.83 14.87 -15.81
CA GLN A 139 -2.08 14.40 -16.43
C GLN A 139 -2.28 12.89 -16.28
N ILE A 140 -1.20 12.11 -16.44
CA ILE A 140 -1.24 10.67 -16.13
C ILE A 140 -1.59 10.44 -14.66
N LEU A 141 -1.00 11.22 -13.75
CA LEU A 141 -1.29 11.13 -12.32
C LEU A 141 -2.74 11.49 -11.98
N GLU A 142 -3.31 12.49 -12.66
CA GLU A 142 -4.73 12.85 -12.54
C GLU A 142 -5.62 11.68 -12.97
N ALA A 143 -5.36 11.09 -14.13
CA ALA A 143 -6.14 9.95 -14.62
C ALA A 143 -5.99 8.68 -13.75
N LEU A 144 -4.81 8.44 -13.17
CA LEU A 144 -4.62 7.36 -12.20
C LEU A 144 -5.44 7.57 -10.91
N ASP A 145 -5.52 8.82 -10.42
CA ASP A 145 -6.37 9.15 -9.27
C ASP A 145 -7.85 8.97 -9.63
N GLU A 146 -8.28 9.39 -10.82
CA GLU A 146 -9.66 9.18 -11.30
C GLU A 146 -10.06 7.70 -11.32
N GLU A 147 -9.26 6.83 -11.95
CA GLU A 147 -9.51 5.38 -11.97
C GLU A 147 -9.56 4.78 -10.56
N LEU A 148 -8.70 5.26 -9.65
CA LEU A 148 -8.74 4.86 -8.24
C LEU A 148 -10.04 5.30 -7.54
N GLN A 149 -10.53 6.52 -7.79
CA GLN A 149 -11.81 6.98 -7.25
C GLN A 149 -12.99 6.15 -7.78
N ASP A 150 -12.94 5.77 -9.06
CA ASP A 150 -13.97 4.93 -9.68
C ASP A 150 -14.00 3.53 -9.08
N ILE A 151 -12.82 2.91 -8.89
CA ILE A 151 -12.70 1.61 -8.20
C ILE A 151 -13.32 1.69 -6.81
N LYS A 152 -13.00 2.71 -6.02
CA LYS A 152 -13.55 2.87 -4.67
C LYS A 152 -15.06 3.06 -4.66
N THR A 153 -15.57 3.84 -5.60
CA THR A 153 -17.02 4.11 -5.72
C THR A 153 -17.76 2.82 -6.06
N ALA A 154 -17.24 2.04 -7.01
CA ALA A 154 -17.78 0.73 -7.34
C ALA A 154 -17.67 -0.26 -6.17
N PHE A 155 -16.54 -0.25 -5.46
CA PHE A 155 -16.32 -1.09 -4.29
C PHE A 155 -17.33 -0.80 -3.17
N PHE A 156 -17.56 0.47 -2.88
CA PHE A 156 -18.60 0.90 -1.94
C PHE A 156 -19.99 0.42 -2.40
N GLY A 157 -20.33 0.62 -3.68
CA GLY A 157 -21.60 0.18 -4.24
C GLY A 157 -21.82 -1.34 -4.14
N ALA A 158 -20.74 -2.12 -4.27
CA ALA A 158 -20.79 -3.58 -4.21
C ALA A 158 -20.83 -4.15 -2.78
N THR A 159 -20.20 -3.48 -1.81
CA THR A 159 -19.92 -4.07 -0.48
C THR A 159 -20.47 -3.27 0.70
N GLY A 160 -20.79 -1.98 0.52
CA GLY A 160 -21.25 -1.09 1.59
C GLY A 160 -20.16 -0.60 2.55
N HIS A 161 -18.88 -0.96 2.36
CA HIS A 161 -17.77 -0.52 3.21
C HIS A 161 -17.44 0.97 3.01
N ALA A 162 -18.02 1.84 3.86
CA ALA A 162 -17.94 3.30 3.72
C ALA A 162 -16.55 3.90 3.99
N SER A 163 -15.66 3.17 4.68
CA SER A 163 -14.27 3.55 4.95
C SER A 163 -13.49 3.90 3.68
N CYS A 164 -13.76 3.23 2.54
CA CYS A 164 -13.12 3.57 1.28
C CYS A 164 -13.47 4.99 0.79
N LEU A 165 -14.64 5.53 1.14
CA LEU A 165 -15.03 6.89 0.78
C LEU A 165 -14.26 7.97 1.56
N GLN A 166 -13.64 7.62 2.70
CA GLN A 166 -12.81 8.54 3.47
C GLN A 166 -11.46 8.83 2.82
N VAL A 167 -11.07 8.00 1.84
CA VAL A 167 -9.88 8.24 1.05
C VAL A 167 -10.14 9.42 0.14
N LEU A 168 -9.38 10.49 0.32
CA LEU A 168 -9.53 11.72 -0.47
C LEU A 168 -9.04 11.53 -1.91
N ARG A 169 -9.40 12.44 -2.81
CA ARG A 169 -8.66 12.62 -4.07
C ARG A 169 -7.24 13.05 -3.78
N LEU A 170 -6.31 12.76 -4.69
CA LEU A 170 -4.89 13.05 -4.50
C LEU A 170 -4.63 14.55 -4.26
N ARG A 171 -5.30 15.44 -5.02
CA ARG A 171 -5.19 16.90 -4.80
C ARG A 171 -5.56 17.28 -3.37
N ASP A 172 -6.72 16.84 -2.89
CA ASP A 172 -7.21 17.19 -1.56
C ASP A 172 -6.31 16.60 -0.46
N ARG A 173 -5.82 15.38 -0.67
CA ARG A 173 -4.83 14.74 0.21
C ARG A 173 -3.54 15.54 0.29
N LEU A 174 -2.99 15.99 -0.84
CA LEU A 174 -1.77 16.78 -0.88
C LEU A 174 -1.96 18.13 -0.19
N LEU A 175 -3.10 18.80 -0.39
CA LEU A 175 -3.42 20.05 0.29
C LEU A 175 -3.57 19.86 1.80
N LEU A 176 -4.28 18.82 2.23
CA LEU A 176 -4.47 18.52 3.65
C LEU A 176 -3.13 18.23 4.36
N GLN A 177 -2.24 17.51 3.70
CA GLN A 177 -1.00 17.05 4.32
C GLN A 177 0.18 18.01 4.17
N TYR A 178 0.25 18.72 3.04
CA TYR A 178 1.42 19.50 2.63
C TYR A 178 1.05 20.89 2.11
N GLY A 179 -0.17 21.39 2.35
CA GLY A 179 -0.65 22.65 1.78
C GLY A 179 0.27 23.85 1.98
N ASP A 180 0.92 23.96 3.15
CA ASP A 180 1.88 25.05 3.47
C ASP A 180 3.29 24.81 2.88
N GLN A 181 3.55 23.61 2.36
CA GLN A 181 4.82 23.18 1.78
C GLN A 181 4.76 23.09 0.24
N ILE A 182 3.63 23.41 -0.38
CA ILE A 182 3.43 23.40 -1.83
C ILE A 182 3.38 24.84 -2.32
N GLU A 183 4.36 25.22 -3.16
CA GLU A 183 4.47 26.57 -3.72
C GLU A 183 3.40 26.83 -4.79
N ASP A 184 3.23 25.90 -5.75
CA ASP A 184 2.28 26.02 -6.86
C ASP A 184 1.23 24.90 -6.81
N LYS A 185 -0.03 25.32 -6.71
CA LYS A 185 -1.21 24.46 -6.52
C LYS A 185 -2.07 24.32 -7.78
N SER A 186 -1.60 24.81 -8.93
CA SER A 186 -2.40 24.92 -10.16
C SER A 186 -2.72 23.56 -10.81
N THR A 187 -1.77 22.64 -10.89
CA THR A 187 -1.92 21.27 -11.43
C THR A 187 -1.31 20.22 -10.49
N LEU A 188 -1.64 18.93 -10.63
CA LEU A 188 -0.97 17.89 -9.84
C LEU A 188 0.54 17.84 -10.09
N ALA A 189 0.99 18.10 -11.32
CA ALA A 189 2.42 18.20 -11.63
C ALA A 189 3.10 19.30 -10.81
N ARG A 190 2.50 20.50 -10.75
CA ARG A 190 3.02 21.60 -9.93
C ARG A 190 2.98 21.30 -8.44
N MET A 191 1.88 20.70 -7.97
CA MET A 191 1.73 20.34 -6.56
C MET A 191 2.80 19.34 -6.11
N VAL A 192 3.09 18.31 -6.90
CA VAL A 192 4.13 17.33 -6.60
C VAL A 192 5.53 17.92 -6.79
N GLY A 193 5.74 18.65 -7.89
CA GLY A 193 7.03 19.21 -8.27
C GLY A 193 7.55 20.32 -7.37
N THR A 194 6.65 21.05 -6.72
CA THR A 194 6.97 22.16 -5.82
C THR A 194 6.76 21.83 -4.34
N ASN A 195 6.46 20.58 -4.00
CA ASN A 195 6.30 20.17 -2.60
C ASN A 195 7.66 20.05 -1.89
N GLN A 196 7.90 20.95 -0.94
CA GLN A 196 9.14 20.98 -0.18
C GLN A 196 9.40 19.68 0.62
N ALA A 197 8.35 18.98 1.06
CA ALA A 197 8.47 17.69 1.75
C ALA A 197 9.03 16.58 0.84
N TYR A 198 8.88 16.73 -0.48
CA TYR A 198 9.34 15.78 -1.49
C TYR A 198 10.69 16.17 -2.10
N SER A 199 11.12 17.41 -1.90
CA SER A 199 12.28 18.02 -2.58
C SER A 199 13.59 17.22 -2.45
N MET A 200 13.79 16.47 -1.38
CA MET A 200 15.05 15.77 -1.09
C MET A 200 15.07 14.30 -1.54
N ALA A 201 13.98 13.78 -2.12
CA ALA A 201 13.94 12.42 -2.61
C ALA A 201 14.79 12.29 -3.88
N ARG A 202 15.79 11.41 -3.84
CA ARG A 202 16.66 11.16 -4.98
C ARG A 202 16.03 10.19 -5.96
N THR A 203 16.25 10.42 -7.25
CA THR A 203 15.81 9.51 -8.30
C THR A 203 16.59 8.19 -8.21
N PRO A 204 15.91 7.05 -8.07
CA PRO A 204 16.59 5.75 -8.09
C PRO A 204 17.03 5.38 -9.51
N VAL A 205 18.34 5.24 -9.70
CA VAL A 205 18.96 4.87 -10.97
C VAL A 205 20.12 3.89 -10.78
N ILE A 206 20.59 3.33 -11.88
CA ILE A 206 21.83 2.57 -11.99
C ILE A 206 22.82 3.43 -12.77
N GLU A 207 23.99 3.69 -12.17
CA GLU A 207 25.13 4.30 -12.85
C GLU A 207 25.92 3.21 -13.58
N THR A 208 26.30 3.48 -14.83
CA THR A 208 27.13 2.60 -15.67
C THR A 208 28.31 3.40 -16.23
N ASP A 209 29.31 2.71 -16.77
CA ASP A 209 30.49 3.36 -17.38
C ASP A 209 30.14 4.35 -18.50
N GLY A 210 28.97 4.18 -19.14
CA GLY A 210 28.54 4.98 -20.28
C GLY A 210 27.33 5.90 -20.02
N GLY A 211 26.88 6.05 -18.77
CA GLY A 211 25.69 6.85 -18.45
C GLY A 211 24.80 6.22 -17.37
N VAL A 212 23.49 6.49 -17.45
CA VAL A 212 22.55 6.20 -16.37
C VAL A 212 21.30 5.51 -16.90
N ALA A 213 20.78 4.54 -16.17
CA ALA A 213 19.57 3.80 -16.49
C ALA A 213 18.58 3.79 -15.30
N PRO A 214 17.27 3.56 -15.55
CA PRO A 214 16.33 3.30 -14.47
C PRO A 214 16.76 2.08 -13.65
N ASN A 215 16.49 2.10 -12.35
CA ASN A 215 16.72 1.00 -11.42
C ASN A 215 15.44 0.14 -11.29
N PRO A 216 15.38 -1.03 -11.97
CA PRO A 216 14.18 -1.88 -12.00
C PRO A 216 13.87 -2.56 -10.67
N THR A 217 14.85 -2.68 -9.78
CA THR A 217 14.72 -3.40 -8.51
C THR A 217 14.52 -2.46 -7.33
N HIS A 218 14.47 -1.14 -7.55
CA HIS A 218 14.24 -0.21 -6.46
C HIS A 218 12.81 -0.30 -5.94
N ARG A 219 12.64 -0.17 -4.61
CA ARG A 219 11.33 -0.30 -3.94
C ARG A 219 10.21 0.58 -4.49
N VAL A 220 10.53 1.79 -4.97
CA VAL A 220 9.52 2.71 -5.58
C VAL A 220 8.91 2.14 -6.86
N VAL A 221 9.55 1.14 -7.45
CA VAL A 221 9.08 0.41 -8.61
C VAL A 221 8.45 -0.90 -8.14
N VAL A 222 9.22 -1.75 -7.46
CA VAL A 222 8.76 -3.11 -7.15
C VAL A 222 7.55 -3.11 -6.19
N ASP A 223 7.54 -2.25 -5.17
CA ASP A 223 6.43 -2.17 -4.21
C ASP A 223 5.20 -1.54 -4.90
N ASP A 224 5.36 -0.42 -5.58
CA ASP A 224 4.22 0.38 -6.06
C ASP A 224 3.58 -0.16 -7.34
N ILE A 225 4.28 -0.97 -8.12
CA ILE A 225 3.70 -1.67 -9.27
C ILE A 225 3.00 -2.96 -8.82
N GLY A 226 3.70 -3.82 -8.09
CA GLY A 226 3.16 -5.13 -7.68
C GLY A 226 2.12 -5.04 -6.57
N TRP A 227 2.43 -4.30 -5.50
CA TRP A 227 1.56 -4.13 -4.33
C TRP A 227 0.65 -2.90 -4.41
N GLY A 228 0.86 -2.03 -5.41
CA GLY A 228 0.01 -0.89 -5.71
C GLY A 228 -0.86 -1.14 -6.94
N LEU A 229 -0.38 -0.73 -8.12
CA LEU A 229 -1.19 -0.73 -9.34
C LEU A 229 -1.80 -2.10 -9.70
N CYS A 230 -1.03 -3.20 -9.63
CA CYS A 230 -1.57 -4.52 -9.95
C CYS A 230 -2.70 -4.93 -8.98
N VAL A 231 -2.61 -4.54 -7.70
CA VAL A 231 -3.68 -4.76 -6.73
C VAL A 231 -4.93 -3.96 -7.11
N LEU A 232 -4.78 -2.68 -7.44
CA LEU A 232 -5.91 -1.83 -7.86
C LEU A 232 -6.58 -2.35 -9.13
N VAL A 233 -5.80 -2.78 -10.12
CA VAL A 233 -6.32 -3.37 -11.36
C VAL A 233 -7.03 -4.69 -11.07
N SER A 234 -6.50 -5.55 -10.20
CA SER A 234 -7.17 -6.79 -9.80
C SER A 234 -8.54 -6.53 -9.17
N ILE A 235 -8.64 -5.50 -8.33
CA ILE A 235 -9.92 -5.09 -7.74
C ILE A 235 -10.85 -4.50 -8.83
N GLY A 236 -10.33 -3.64 -9.70
CA GLY A 236 -11.07 -3.05 -10.82
C GLY A 236 -11.65 -4.10 -11.77
N GLU A 237 -10.88 -5.14 -12.12
CA GLU A 237 -11.33 -6.26 -12.95
C GLU A 237 -12.49 -7.03 -12.30
N ARG A 238 -12.42 -7.25 -10.98
CA ARG A 238 -13.50 -7.90 -10.21
C ARG A 238 -14.79 -7.06 -10.16
N LEU A 239 -14.65 -5.73 -10.22
CA LEU A 239 -15.77 -4.78 -10.18
C LEU A 239 -16.27 -4.35 -11.58
N GLY A 240 -15.58 -4.74 -12.65
CA GLY A 240 -15.89 -4.29 -14.01
C GLY A 240 -15.59 -2.81 -14.26
N VAL A 241 -14.66 -2.22 -13.50
CA VAL A 241 -14.23 -0.82 -13.65
C VAL A 241 -13.10 -0.73 -14.66
N ALA A 242 -13.18 0.25 -15.57
CA ALA A 242 -12.10 0.52 -16.52
C ALA A 242 -10.86 1.05 -15.79
N THR A 243 -9.70 0.48 -16.11
CA THR A 243 -8.40 0.78 -15.47
C THR A 243 -7.32 0.96 -16.54
N THR A 244 -7.67 1.68 -17.61
CA THR A 244 -6.87 1.83 -18.83
C THR A 244 -5.51 2.46 -18.55
N VAL A 245 -5.46 3.54 -17.77
CA VAL A 245 -4.21 4.26 -17.46
C VAL A 245 -3.37 3.45 -16.48
N MET A 246 -3.98 2.82 -15.47
CA MET A 246 -3.27 1.89 -14.59
C MET A 246 -2.63 0.74 -15.38
N LYS A 247 -3.36 0.14 -16.33
CA LYS A 247 -2.84 -0.93 -17.21
C LYS A 247 -1.69 -0.43 -18.08
N MET A 248 -1.83 0.74 -18.72
CA MET A 248 -0.75 1.36 -19.48
C MET A 248 0.52 1.58 -18.63
N MET A 249 0.35 2.01 -17.37
CA MET A 249 1.47 2.16 -16.44
C MET A 249 2.10 0.81 -16.10
N ILE A 250 1.31 -0.21 -15.79
CA ILE A 250 1.82 -1.56 -15.50
C ILE A 250 2.60 -2.10 -16.70
N GLU A 251 2.08 -1.97 -17.92
CA GLU A 251 2.75 -2.44 -19.14
C GLU A 251 4.11 -1.79 -19.37
N TRP A 252 4.22 -0.48 -19.14
CA TRP A 252 5.50 0.20 -19.27
C TRP A 252 6.49 -0.24 -18.18
N HIS A 253 6.05 -0.29 -16.92
CA HIS A 253 6.91 -0.64 -15.80
C HIS A 253 7.34 -2.11 -15.82
N GLN A 254 6.45 -3.04 -16.17
CA GLN A 254 6.80 -4.46 -16.23
C GLN A 254 7.91 -4.71 -17.28
N ARG A 255 7.88 -4.01 -18.43
CA ARG A 255 8.98 -4.08 -19.42
C ARG A 255 10.29 -3.56 -18.84
N MET A 256 10.25 -2.44 -18.13
CA MET A 256 11.43 -1.87 -17.47
C MET A 256 11.98 -2.81 -16.40
N MET A 257 11.09 -3.50 -15.66
CA MET A 257 11.42 -4.47 -14.62
C MET A 257 11.90 -5.82 -15.17
N GLY A 258 11.72 -6.10 -16.46
CA GLY A 258 11.91 -7.46 -17.01
C GLY A 258 10.88 -8.48 -16.50
N LYS A 259 9.69 -8.00 -16.12
CA LYS A 259 8.58 -8.75 -15.55
C LYS A 259 7.40 -8.83 -16.52
N GLU A 260 6.52 -9.80 -16.28
CA GLU A 260 5.29 -9.97 -17.03
C GLU A 260 4.11 -10.19 -16.07
N PHE A 261 3.38 -9.11 -15.81
CA PHE A 261 2.16 -9.12 -14.99
C PHE A 261 0.91 -9.00 -15.86
N LEU A 262 0.86 -8.00 -16.74
CA LEU A 262 -0.24 -7.82 -17.68
C LEU A 262 0.07 -8.49 -19.02
N VAL A 263 -0.88 -9.29 -19.53
CA VAL A 263 -0.85 -9.92 -20.85
C VAL A 263 -2.23 -9.77 -21.48
N ASN A 264 -2.30 -9.18 -22.68
CA ASN A 264 -3.57 -8.89 -23.38
C ASN A 264 -4.58 -8.17 -22.45
N GLU A 265 -4.12 -7.11 -21.80
CA GLU A 265 -4.91 -6.27 -20.87
C GLU A 265 -5.43 -7.00 -19.62
N LYS A 266 -4.93 -8.20 -19.30
CA LYS A 266 -5.34 -8.97 -18.11
C LYS A 266 -4.16 -9.30 -17.21
N LEU A 267 -4.38 -9.31 -15.90
CA LEU A 267 -3.39 -9.74 -14.91
C LEU A 267 -3.25 -11.27 -14.89
N CYS A 268 -2.58 -11.82 -15.91
CA CYS A 268 -2.35 -13.26 -16.07
C CYS A 268 -0.94 -13.61 -16.58
N GLY A 269 0.00 -12.66 -16.47
CA GLY A 269 1.39 -12.89 -16.81
C GLY A 269 2.09 -13.84 -15.83
N ARG A 270 3.22 -14.41 -16.26
CA ARG A 270 3.95 -15.43 -15.48
C ARG A 270 4.42 -14.95 -14.10
N ASP A 271 4.67 -13.65 -13.94
CA ASP A 271 5.16 -13.08 -12.69
C ASP A 271 4.02 -12.69 -11.73
N CYS A 272 2.74 -12.86 -12.12
CA CYS A 272 1.60 -12.65 -11.20
C CYS A 272 1.64 -13.57 -9.97
N ALA A 273 2.34 -14.70 -10.04
CA ALA A 273 2.55 -15.60 -8.90
C ALA A 273 3.34 -14.97 -7.74
N GLU A 274 4.03 -13.85 -7.99
CA GLU A 274 4.75 -13.08 -6.96
C GLU A 274 3.84 -12.06 -6.23
N LEU A 275 2.62 -11.88 -6.73
CA LEU A 275 1.70 -10.83 -6.27
C LEU A 275 0.60 -11.41 -5.38
N VAL A 276 0.01 -10.52 -4.58
CA VAL A 276 -1.18 -10.82 -3.79
C VAL A 276 -2.36 -10.12 -4.43
N LEU A 277 -3.11 -10.87 -5.25
CA LEU A 277 -4.26 -10.39 -6.00
C LEU A 277 -5.56 -11.02 -5.46
N LEU A 278 -6.70 -10.45 -5.82
CA LEU A 278 -7.99 -11.10 -5.61
C LEU A 278 -8.12 -12.30 -6.54
N GLU A 279 -8.37 -13.46 -5.97
CA GLU A 279 -8.70 -14.68 -6.70
C GLU A 279 -10.15 -14.61 -7.18
N LYS A 280 -10.54 -15.49 -8.11
CA LYS A 280 -11.89 -15.45 -8.69
C LYS A 280 -12.96 -15.78 -7.65
N GLU A 281 -12.64 -16.68 -6.72
CA GLU A 281 -13.51 -17.19 -5.68
C GLU A 281 -13.54 -16.29 -4.43
N ASP A 282 -12.64 -15.32 -4.34
CA ASP A 282 -12.57 -14.40 -3.21
C ASP A 282 -13.81 -13.51 -3.14
N PRO A 283 -14.48 -13.36 -1.97
CA PRO A 283 -15.47 -12.31 -1.79
C PRO A 283 -14.80 -10.93 -1.86
N LEU A 284 -15.51 -9.93 -2.40
CA LEU A 284 -14.97 -8.56 -2.56
C LEU A 284 -14.63 -7.95 -1.20
N GLU A 285 -15.38 -8.30 -0.16
CA GLU A 285 -15.20 -7.85 1.22
C GLU A 285 -13.79 -8.14 1.76
N LEU A 286 -13.05 -9.10 1.19
CA LEU A 286 -11.64 -9.35 1.53
C LEU A 286 -10.73 -8.12 1.35
N VAL A 287 -11.09 -7.21 0.46
CA VAL A 287 -10.36 -5.93 0.31
C VAL A 287 -10.41 -5.12 1.60
N ALA A 288 -11.55 -5.13 2.30
CA ALA A 288 -11.75 -4.37 3.52
C ALA A 288 -11.37 -5.17 4.77
N THR A 289 -11.77 -6.43 4.86
CA THR A 289 -11.67 -7.23 6.09
C THR A 289 -11.53 -8.71 5.78
N VAL A 290 -10.87 -9.46 6.67
CA VAL A 290 -10.76 -10.92 6.54
C VAL A 290 -11.81 -11.62 7.41
N PRO A 291 -12.32 -12.80 7.01
CA PRO A 291 -13.29 -13.53 7.80
C PRO A 291 -12.75 -13.81 9.20
N PRO A 292 -13.56 -13.62 10.26
CA PRO A 292 -13.16 -14.04 11.58
C PRO A 292 -13.02 -15.56 11.61
N PRO A 293 -12.27 -16.11 12.58
CA PRO A 293 -12.18 -17.54 12.71
C PRO A 293 -13.57 -18.17 12.91
N MET A 294 -13.83 -19.25 12.17
CA MET A 294 -15.04 -20.05 12.42
C MET A 294 -14.96 -20.60 13.84
N ARG A 295 -15.72 -20.00 14.76
CA ARG A 295 -15.96 -20.58 16.07
C ARG A 295 -16.74 -21.87 15.84
N TYR A 296 -16.04 -23.00 15.79
CA TYR A 296 -16.70 -24.29 15.98
C TYR A 296 -17.43 -24.20 17.32
N SER A 297 -18.75 -24.11 17.28
CA SER A 297 -19.53 -24.31 18.49
C SER A 297 -19.19 -25.71 18.95
N ARG A 298 -18.45 -25.82 20.06
CA ARG A 298 -18.37 -27.08 20.78
C ARG A 298 -19.81 -27.39 21.14
N ARG A 299 -20.45 -28.27 20.37
CA ARG A 299 -21.67 -28.94 20.80
C ARG A 299 -21.30 -29.54 22.14
N ARG A 300 -21.73 -28.90 23.23
CA ARG A 300 -21.73 -29.51 24.55
C ARG A 300 -22.49 -30.81 24.34
N HIS A 301 -21.81 -31.94 24.37
CA HIS A 301 -22.46 -33.19 24.68
C HIS A 301 -23.07 -32.98 26.07
N GLN A 302 -24.36 -32.65 26.09
CA GLN A 302 -25.21 -32.87 27.25
C GLN A 302 -25.13 -34.37 27.50
N ARG A 303 -24.28 -34.77 28.45
CA ARG A 303 -24.45 -36.05 29.13
C ARG A 303 -25.74 -35.91 29.93
N SER A 304 -26.77 -36.61 29.49
CA SER A 304 -27.99 -36.83 30.24
C SER A 304 -27.65 -37.44 31.60
N PRO A 305 -28.20 -36.94 32.72
CA PRO A 305 -28.07 -37.62 34.01
C PRO A 305 -29.13 -38.72 34.06
N GLY A 306 -28.72 -39.98 34.12
CA GLY A 306 -29.66 -41.08 34.35
C GLY A 306 -29.14 -42.46 33.99
N SER A 307 -28.54 -43.13 34.96
CA SER A 307 -28.90 -44.51 35.34
C SER A 307 -27.97 -44.95 36.47
N THR A 308 -28.50 -44.89 37.68
CA THR A 308 -28.09 -45.72 38.81
C THR A 308 -28.16 -47.19 38.37
N VAL A 309 -27.05 -47.90 38.51
CA VAL A 309 -27.04 -49.37 38.57
C VAL A 309 -26.44 -49.75 39.91
N GLU A 310 -27.33 -50.09 40.85
CA GLU A 310 -27.02 -51.00 41.93
C GLU A 310 -26.78 -52.39 41.33
N ALA A 311 -25.72 -53.09 41.77
CA ALA A 311 -25.82 -54.47 42.24
C ALA A 311 -24.43 -55.07 42.59
N ASN A 312 -24.35 -55.48 43.85
CA ASN A 312 -23.83 -56.77 44.33
C ASN A 312 -22.33 -57.06 44.32
N THR A 313 -21.74 -56.81 45.49
CA THR A 313 -20.78 -57.69 46.16
C THR A 313 -21.36 -59.09 46.37
N THR A 314 -20.72 -60.13 45.83
CA THR A 314 -20.52 -61.41 46.54
C THR A 314 -19.43 -62.26 45.87
N LEU A 315 -18.54 -62.78 46.73
CA LEU A 315 -17.39 -63.68 46.54
C LEU A 315 -16.11 -63.08 45.96
#